data_AF-A0A672PD47-F1
#
_entry.id   AF-A0A672PD47-F1
#
_cell.length_a   1.000
_cell.length_b   1.000
_cell.length_c   1.000
_cell.angle_alpha   90.00
_cell.angle_beta   90.00
_cell.angle_gamma   90.00
#
_symmetry.space_group_name_H-M   'P 1'
#
loop_
_entity.id
_entity.type
_entity.pdbx_description
1 polymer ?
#
loop_
_entity_poly.entity_id
_entity_poly.type
_entity_poly.pdbx_seq_one_letter_code
_entity_poly.pdbx_strand_id
1 'polypeptide(L)'
;SSQDSRSTCCVGLGAFRDVEVFSHEFLPTVVESLLFLADRLMNRALPDKAYNEMICLFRKVFDSIGWLLRVHTHLIHHVLRSKHNESFQICEDDDVSIVTVIMWNNIFQGKRVQQKMGNRALTDIMDDIVYKMSSSSNPVIGRAAVKTLVLIMDHSSSTHQLIHRRYRGLADLAEKDWLD
;
A
#
# COMPACT_ATOMS: atom_id res chain seq x y z
N SER A 1 -55.49 3.93 31.99
CA SER A 1 -54.14 4.07 32.57
C SER A 1 -53.33 2.89 32.06
N SER A 2 -52.64 3.06 30.93
CA SER A 2 -51.18 3.35 30.85
C SER A 2 -50.40 2.08 31.22
N GLN A 3 -49.56 1.46 30.39
CA GLN A 3 -48.58 1.98 29.43
C GLN A 3 -48.27 0.94 28.34
N ASP A 4 -48.38 1.33 27.08
CA ASP A 4 -47.56 0.77 25.99
C ASP A 4 -46.29 1.63 25.91
N SER A 5 -45.13 1.03 26.20
CA SER A 5 -43.83 1.69 25.98
C SER A 5 -42.75 0.69 25.62
N ARG A 6 -42.79 0.17 24.40
CA ARG A 6 -41.61 -0.37 23.71
C ARG A 6 -41.65 0.01 22.23
N SER A 7 -41.43 1.29 21.97
CA SER A 7 -41.00 1.76 20.64
C SER A 7 -39.50 1.50 20.52
N THR A 8 -39.15 0.38 19.87
CA THR A 8 -37.77 -0.05 19.68
C THR A 8 -37.18 0.69 18.48
N CYS A 9 -36.38 1.70 18.77
CA CYS A 9 -35.54 2.44 17.83
C CYS A 9 -34.40 1.53 17.32
N CYS A 10 -34.68 0.64 16.35
CA CYS A 10 -33.68 -0.28 15.77
C CYS A 10 -33.43 -0.06 14.27
N VAL A 11 -33.93 1.03 13.69
CA VAL A 11 -33.85 1.29 12.23
C VAL A 11 -32.41 1.54 11.74
N GLY A 12 -31.43 1.70 12.65
CA GLY A 12 -30.01 1.89 12.30
C GLY A 12 -29.12 0.64 12.39
N LEU A 13 -29.48 -0.38 13.19
CA LEU A 13 -28.59 -1.50 13.48
C LEU A 13 -28.30 -2.39 12.25
N GLY A 14 -29.27 -2.52 11.33
CA GLY A 14 -29.07 -3.22 10.06
C GLY A 14 -28.03 -2.53 9.18
N ALA A 15 -28.15 -1.20 9.02
CA ALA A 15 -27.21 -0.41 8.22
C ALA A 15 -25.78 -0.43 8.79
N PHE A 16 -25.60 -0.42 10.11
CA PHE A 16 -24.28 -0.55 10.74
C PHE A 16 -23.66 -1.94 10.51
N ARG A 17 -24.45 -3.01 10.67
CA ARG A 17 -23.98 -4.38 10.40
C ARG A 17 -23.59 -4.55 8.93
N ASP A 18 -24.37 -4.02 8.01
CA ASP A 18 -24.07 -4.10 6.58
C ASP A 18 -22.77 -3.35 6.22
N VAL A 19 -22.52 -2.20 6.84
CA VAL A 19 -21.25 -1.45 6.68
C VAL A 19 -20.07 -2.21 7.27
N GLU A 20 -20.24 -2.87 8.42
CA GLU A 20 -19.19 -3.66 9.06
C GLU A 20 -18.83 -4.90 8.23
N VAL A 21 -19.83 -5.66 7.78
CA VAL A 21 -19.65 -6.82 6.87
C VAL A 21 -18.98 -6.38 5.58
N PHE A 22 -19.44 -5.27 4.99
CA PHE A 22 -18.82 -4.71 3.79
C PHE A 22 -17.35 -4.36 4.03
N SER A 23 -17.05 -3.62 5.10
CA SER A 23 -15.71 -3.09 5.38
C SER A 23 -14.71 -4.16 5.82
N HIS A 24 -15.14 -5.13 6.63
CA HIS A 24 -14.25 -6.06 7.34
C HIS A 24 -14.32 -7.51 6.84
N GLU A 25 -15.30 -7.87 6.00
CA GLU A 25 -15.39 -9.21 5.41
C GLU A 25 -15.30 -9.16 3.88
N PHE A 26 -16.17 -8.36 3.24
CA PHE A 26 -16.22 -8.29 1.79
C PHE A 26 -14.98 -7.62 1.18
N LEU A 27 -14.63 -6.41 1.62
CA LEU A 27 -13.50 -5.67 1.07
C LEU A 27 -12.15 -6.41 1.21
N PRO A 28 -11.81 -7.01 2.36
CA PRO A 28 -10.61 -7.85 2.47
C PRO A 28 -10.62 -9.01 1.47
N THR A 29 -11.75 -9.70 1.32
CA THR A 29 -11.88 -10.81 0.35
C THR A 29 -11.66 -10.37 -1.10
N VAL A 30 -12.19 -9.18 -1.46
CA VAL A 30 -11.97 -8.58 -2.78
C VAL A 30 -10.49 -8.26 -2.98
N VAL A 31 -9.85 -7.61 -2.01
CA VAL A 31 -8.41 -7.30 -2.07
C VAL A 31 -7.58 -8.55 -2.23
N GLU A 32 -7.84 -9.60 -1.45
CA GLU A 32 -7.08 -10.84 -1.52
C GLU A 32 -7.26 -11.53 -2.88
N SER A 33 -8.46 -11.48 -3.45
CA SER A 33 -8.72 -11.99 -4.80
C SER A 33 -7.98 -11.21 -5.88
N LEU A 34 -7.86 -9.88 -5.73
CA LEU A 34 -7.09 -9.02 -6.64
C LEU A 34 -5.59 -9.28 -6.50
N LEU A 35 -5.07 -9.46 -5.27
CA LEU A 35 -3.68 -9.82 -5.03
C LEU A 35 -3.35 -11.18 -5.65
N PHE A 36 -4.20 -12.18 -5.44
CA PHE A 36 -4.05 -13.49 -6.08
C PHE A 36 -4.04 -13.40 -7.61
N LEU A 37 -4.94 -12.60 -8.19
CA LEU A 37 -4.96 -12.39 -9.64
C LEU A 37 -3.68 -11.72 -10.13
N ALA A 38 -3.20 -10.69 -9.43
CA ALA A 38 -1.96 -10.00 -9.77
C ALA A 38 -0.75 -10.95 -9.70
N ASP A 39 -0.68 -11.80 -8.67
CA ASP A 39 0.35 -12.82 -8.51
C ASP A 39 0.36 -13.81 -9.67
N ARG A 40 -0.83 -14.24 -10.12
CA ARG A 40 -0.93 -15.09 -11.32
C ARG A 40 -0.53 -14.37 -12.60
N LEU A 41 -0.85 -13.09 -12.75
CA LEU A 41 -0.46 -12.31 -13.93
C LEU A 41 1.06 -12.11 -13.97
N MET A 42 1.67 -11.76 -12.83
CA MET A 42 3.13 -11.65 -12.69
C MET A 42 3.83 -12.98 -13.03
N ASN A 43 3.41 -14.08 -12.40
CA ASN A 43 4.04 -15.39 -12.63
C ASN A 43 3.84 -15.92 -14.07
N ARG A 44 2.83 -15.40 -14.79
CA ARG A 44 2.67 -15.66 -16.23
C ARG A 44 3.51 -14.74 -17.09
N ALA A 45 3.72 -13.49 -16.68
CA ALA A 45 4.53 -12.53 -17.44
C ALA A 45 5.99 -12.95 -17.53
N LEU A 46 6.61 -13.26 -16.38
CA LEU A 46 8.06 -13.47 -16.26
C LEU A 46 8.64 -14.55 -17.21
N PRO A 47 7.98 -15.70 -17.46
CA PRO A 47 8.49 -16.71 -18.38
C PRO A 47 8.01 -16.58 -19.85
N ASP A 48 7.13 -15.64 -20.20
CA ASP A 48 6.30 -15.70 -21.42
C ASP A 48 6.64 -14.63 -22.48
N LYS A 49 6.39 -14.94 -23.76
CA LYS A 49 6.45 -14.00 -24.90
C LYS A 49 5.38 -12.90 -24.82
N ALA A 50 4.33 -13.10 -24.02
CA ALA A 50 3.27 -12.13 -23.77
C ALA A 50 3.56 -11.17 -22.59
N TYR A 51 4.82 -11.06 -22.15
CA TYR A 51 5.25 -10.24 -21.02
C TYR A 51 4.58 -8.86 -20.96
N ASN A 52 4.64 -8.08 -22.03
CA ASN A 52 4.10 -6.71 -22.07
C ASN A 52 2.59 -6.66 -21.82
N GLU A 53 1.82 -7.63 -22.34
CA GLU A 53 0.38 -7.70 -22.13
C GLU A 53 0.06 -8.08 -20.68
N MET A 54 0.75 -9.09 -20.14
CA MET A 54 0.54 -9.55 -18.78
C MET A 54 0.94 -8.49 -17.74
N ILE A 55 2.04 -7.78 -17.95
CA ILE A 55 2.44 -6.63 -17.12
C ILE A 55 1.43 -5.48 -17.23
N CYS A 56 0.86 -5.23 -18.41
CA CYS A 56 -0.20 -4.22 -18.57
C CYS A 56 -1.45 -4.59 -17.76
N LEU A 57 -1.86 -5.85 -17.78
CA LEU A 57 -2.98 -6.34 -16.95
C LEU A 57 -2.64 -6.28 -15.46
N PHE A 58 -1.43 -6.67 -15.08
CA PHE A 58 -0.92 -6.59 -13.71
C PHE A 58 -1.03 -5.16 -13.18
N ARG A 59 -0.56 -4.18 -13.96
CA ARG A 59 -0.66 -2.75 -13.63
C ARG A 59 -2.10 -2.32 -13.38
N LYS A 60 -3.05 -2.71 -14.24
CA LYS A 60 -4.48 -2.37 -14.05
C LYS A 60 -5.06 -2.95 -12.75
N VAL A 61 -4.66 -4.17 -12.39
CA VAL A 61 -5.08 -4.79 -11.12
C VAL A 61 -4.48 -4.02 -9.94
N PHE A 62 -3.19 -3.68 -10.01
CA PHE A 62 -2.51 -2.89 -8.99
C PHE A 62 -3.06 -1.46 -8.84
N ASP A 63 -3.44 -0.81 -9.94
CA ASP A 63 -4.12 0.49 -9.91
C ASP A 63 -5.46 0.38 -9.16
N SER A 64 -6.20 -0.72 -9.37
CA SER A 64 -7.46 -0.98 -8.66
C SER A 64 -7.25 -1.23 -7.17
N ILE A 65 -6.22 -2.01 -6.81
CA ILE A 65 -5.81 -2.22 -5.42
C ILE A 65 -5.43 -0.88 -4.78
N GLY A 66 -4.57 -0.10 -5.43
CA GLY A 66 -4.12 1.20 -4.95
C GLY A 66 -5.29 2.18 -4.73
N TRP A 67 -6.25 2.22 -5.66
CA TRP A 67 -7.47 3.00 -5.49
C TRP A 67 -8.25 2.57 -4.24
N LEU A 68 -8.44 1.26 -4.05
CA LEU A 68 -9.19 0.73 -2.92
C LEU A 68 -8.50 1.03 -1.58
N LEU A 69 -7.17 0.90 -1.52
CA LEU A 69 -6.37 1.22 -0.33
C LEU A 69 -6.41 2.71 0.05
N ARG A 70 -6.49 3.59 -0.95
CA ARG A 70 -6.63 5.03 -0.72
C ARG A 70 -7.97 5.39 -0.07
N VAL A 71 -9.04 4.71 -0.48
CA VAL A 71 -10.40 4.92 0.07
C VAL A 71 -10.56 4.22 1.42
N HIS A 72 -10.03 3.00 1.54
CA HIS A 72 -10.19 2.10 2.68
C HIS A 72 -8.83 1.74 3.29
N THR A 73 -8.23 2.70 4.00
CA THR A 73 -6.85 2.60 4.52
C THR A 73 -6.62 1.45 5.50
N HIS A 74 -7.68 0.93 6.14
CA HIS A 74 -7.57 -0.22 7.04
C HIS A 74 -7.14 -1.50 6.31
N LEU A 75 -7.42 -1.58 5.00
CA LEU A 75 -7.03 -2.72 4.16
C LEU A 75 -5.52 -2.81 3.93
N ILE A 76 -4.75 -1.75 4.19
CA ILE A 76 -3.29 -1.76 3.99
C ILE A 76 -2.64 -2.84 4.86
N HIS A 77 -3.09 -2.99 6.10
CA HIS A 77 -2.62 -4.06 6.97
C HIS A 77 -2.97 -5.46 6.46
N HIS A 78 -4.09 -5.59 5.75
CA HIS A 78 -4.47 -6.85 5.12
C HIS A 78 -3.56 -7.18 3.95
N VAL A 79 -3.30 -6.20 3.07
CA VAL A 79 -2.37 -6.35 1.92
C VAL A 79 -0.97 -6.73 2.38
N LEU A 80 -0.41 -6.02 3.36
CA LEU A 80 0.96 -6.27 3.85
C LEU A 80 1.14 -7.65 4.49
N ARG A 81 0.06 -8.32 4.92
CA ARG A 81 0.10 -9.67 5.49
C ARG A 81 -0.19 -10.76 4.47
N SER A 82 -0.57 -10.39 3.24
CA SER A 82 -0.89 -11.35 2.21
C SER A 82 0.38 -11.96 1.66
N LYS A 83 0.42 -13.30 1.58
CA LYS A 83 1.51 -14.04 0.92
C LYS A 83 1.69 -13.62 -0.55
N HIS A 84 0.61 -13.18 -1.20
CA HIS A 84 0.67 -12.71 -2.58
C HIS A 84 1.41 -11.38 -2.66
N ASN A 85 1.25 -10.52 -1.64
CA ASN A 85 2.02 -9.28 -1.56
C ASN A 85 3.52 -9.55 -1.40
N GLU A 86 3.90 -10.52 -0.58
CA GLU A 86 5.30 -10.92 -0.39
C GLU A 86 5.95 -11.31 -1.73
N SER A 87 5.25 -12.03 -2.61
CA SER A 87 5.75 -12.37 -3.96
C SER A 87 6.16 -11.14 -4.77
N PHE A 88 5.42 -10.04 -4.68
CA PHE A 88 5.74 -8.80 -5.40
C PHE A 88 6.93 -8.05 -4.79
N GLN A 89 7.07 -8.12 -3.45
CA GLN A 89 8.16 -7.47 -2.73
C GLN A 89 9.50 -8.10 -3.09
N ILE A 90 9.57 -9.44 -3.10
CA ILE A 90 10.79 -10.19 -3.44
C ILE A 90 11.07 -10.26 -4.94
N CYS A 91 10.14 -9.83 -5.79
CA CYS A 91 10.33 -9.83 -7.24
C CYS A 91 11.37 -8.77 -7.67
N GLU A 92 12.40 -9.20 -8.38
CA GLU A 92 13.49 -8.36 -8.90
C GLU A 92 13.22 -7.79 -10.30
N ASP A 93 12.07 -8.12 -10.90
CA ASP A 93 11.67 -7.57 -12.19
C ASP A 93 11.38 -6.06 -12.07
N ASP A 94 11.96 -5.29 -12.98
CA ASP A 94 11.88 -3.83 -12.96
C ASP A 94 10.45 -3.33 -13.21
N ASP A 95 9.68 -3.92 -14.13
CA ASP A 95 8.32 -3.44 -14.42
C ASP A 95 7.36 -3.74 -13.27
N VAL A 96 7.52 -4.91 -12.62
CA VAL A 96 6.80 -5.24 -11.38
C VAL A 96 7.18 -4.26 -10.26
N SER A 97 8.47 -3.98 -10.10
CA SER A 97 8.96 -3.04 -9.10
C SER A 97 8.50 -1.59 -9.36
N ILE A 98 8.45 -1.16 -10.62
CA ILE A 98 7.89 0.14 -11.01
C ILE A 98 6.41 0.22 -10.60
N VAL A 99 5.61 -0.80 -10.91
CA VAL A 99 4.18 -0.80 -10.57
C VAL A 99 3.95 -0.74 -9.06
N THR A 100 4.68 -1.54 -8.29
CA THR A 100 4.54 -1.59 -6.82
C THR A 100 4.97 -0.27 -6.15
N VAL A 101 6.11 0.30 -6.55
CA VAL A 101 6.62 1.57 -5.98
C VAL A 101 5.72 2.75 -6.39
N ILE A 102 5.23 2.79 -7.64
CA ILE A 102 4.29 3.84 -8.07
C ILE A 102 2.94 3.74 -7.34
N MET A 103 2.44 2.52 -7.10
CA MET A 103 1.22 2.34 -6.31
C MET A 103 1.39 2.97 -4.91
N TRP A 104 2.49 2.64 -4.21
CA TRP A 104 2.77 3.24 -2.91
C TRP A 104 2.93 4.76 -2.98
N ASN A 105 3.64 5.27 -3.98
CA ASN A 105 3.74 6.72 -4.20
C ASN A 105 2.37 7.38 -4.28
N ASN A 106 1.45 6.82 -5.07
CA ASN A 106 0.10 7.34 -5.26
C ASN A 106 -0.76 7.23 -3.98
N ILE A 107 -0.55 6.19 -3.17
CA ILE A 107 -1.19 6.04 -1.87
C ILE A 107 -0.73 7.14 -0.91
N PHE A 108 0.58 7.37 -0.82
CA PHE A 108 1.18 8.33 0.12
C PHE A 108 1.00 9.80 -0.27
N GLN A 109 0.69 10.09 -1.54
CA GLN A 109 0.25 11.44 -1.94
C GLN A 109 -1.04 11.89 -1.21
N GLY A 110 -1.85 10.97 -0.69
CA GLY A 110 -3.04 11.28 0.10
C GLY A 110 -2.71 11.51 1.58
N LYS A 111 -2.92 12.73 2.09
CA LYS A 111 -2.65 13.12 3.50
C LYS A 111 -3.32 12.24 4.57
N ARG A 112 -4.40 11.52 4.21
CA ARG A 112 -5.20 10.71 5.15
C ARG A 112 -4.59 9.35 5.46
N VAL A 113 -3.74 8.82 4.58
CA VAL A 113 -3.26 7.44 4.70
C VAL A 113 -2.29 7.29 5.85
N GLN A 114 -1.36 8.23 5.98
CA GLN A 114 -0.26 8.14 6.94
C GLN A 114 -0.74 8.34 8.39
N GLN A 115 -1.77 9.16 8.63
CA GLN A 115 -2.36 9.35 9.96
C GLN A 115 -3.02 8.09 10.51
N LYS A 116 -3.50 7.22 9.63
CA LYS A 116 -4.21 5.98 9.98
C LYS A 116 -3.29 4.75 9.96
N MET A 117 -2.06 4.92 9.49
CA MET A 117 -1.11 3.83 9.32
C MET A 117 -0.26 3.68 10.58
N GLY A 118 -0.21 2.47 11.14
CA GLY A 118 0.69 2.18 12.26
C GLY A 118 2.16 2.10 11.82
N ASN A 119 3.08 2.43 12.73
CA ASN A 119 4.53 2.44 12.48
C ASN A 119 5.07 1.15 11.85
N ARG A 120 4.51 -0.02 12.21
CA ARG A 120 4.91 -1.31 11.64
C ARG A 120 4.64 -1.36 10.13
N ALA A 121 3.39 -1.10 9.73
CA ALA A 121 3.01 -1.11 8.32
C ALA A 121 3.82 -0.09 7.51
N LEU A 122 4.05 1.09 8.09
CA LEU A 122 4.90 2.11 7.47
C LEU A 122 6.33 1.59 7.26
N THR A 123 6.91 0.96 8.28
CA THR A 123 8.26 0.39 8.21
C THR A 123 8.36 -0.72 7.18
N ASP A 124 7.37 -1.62 7.12
CA ASP A 124 7.35 -2.72 6.16
C ASP A 124 7.33 -2.19 4.70
N ILE A 125 6.55 -1.13 4.45
CA ILE A 125 6.52 -0.48 3.13
C ILE A 125 7.83 0.24 2.82
N MET A 126 8.41 0.93 3.81
CA MET A 126 9.68 1.62 3.63
C MET A 126 10.83 0.65 3.37
N ASP A 127 10.87 -0.50 4.06
CA ASP A 127 11.87 -1.54 3.84
C ASP A 127 11.81 -2.06 2.40
N ASP A 128 10.60 -2.32 1.87
CA ASP A 128 10.41 -2.73 0.49
C ASP A 128 10.84 -1.66 -0.53
N ILE A 129 10.44 -0.39 -0.30
CA ILE A 129 10.82 0.73 -1.18
C ILE A 129 12.33 0.93 -1.20
N VAL A 130 12.99 0.92 -0.03
CA VAL A 130 14.44 1.07 0.08
C VAL A 130 15.15 -0.12 -0.55
N TYR A 131 14.65 -1.34 -0.34
CA TYR A 131 15.18 -2.53 -1.00
C TYR A 131 15.16 -2.37 -2.52
N LYS A 132 13.98 -2.10 -3.12
CA LYS A 132 13.83 -1.93 -4.58
C LYS A 132 14.66 -0.78 -5.15
N MET A 133 14.78 0.32 -4.40
CA MET A 133 15.64 1.45 -4.76
C MET A 133 17.12 1.06 -4.78
N SER A 134 17.55 0.22 -3.84
CA SER A 134 18.95 -0.20 -3.69
C SER A 134 19.34 -1.33 -4.64
N SER A 135 18.40 -2.20 -5.02
CA SER A 135 18.68 -3.40 -5.82
C SER A 135 18.54 -3.16 -7.32
N SER A 136 17.81 -2.13 -7.76
CA SER A 136 17.65 -1.81 -9.18
C SER A 136 18.52 -0.62 -9.61
N SER A 137 19.03 -0.68 -10.85
CA SER A 137 19.68 0.44 -11.53
C SER A 137 18.68 1.31 -12.33
N ASN A 138 17.39 0.96 -12.30
CA ASN A 138 16.36 1.64 -13.05
C ASN A 138 16.05 3.02 -12.44
N PRO A 139 16.28 4.12 -13.18
CA PRO A 139 16.12 5.45 -12.62
C PRO A 139 14.64 5.81 -12.37
N VAL A 140 13.68 5.10 -12.98
CA VAL A 140 12.25 5.27 -12.69
C VAL A 140 11.93 4.77 -11.28
N ILE A 141 12.46 3.60 -10.92
CA ILE A 141 12.30 3.03 -9.57
C ILE A 141 12.94 3.95 -8.55
N GLY A 142 14.21 4.35 -8.77
CA GLY A 142 14.93 5.24 -7.86
C GLY A 142 14.19 6.56 -7.60
N ARG A 143 13.73 7.25 -8.66
CA ARG A 143 12.95 8.49 -8.51
C ARG A 143 11.63 8.29 -7.78
N ALA A 144 10.88 7.25 -8.12
CA ALA A 144 9.60 6.96 -7.48
C ALA A 144 9.78 6.59 -6.00
N ALA A 145 10.84 5.84 -5.67
CA ALA A 145 11.18 5.47 -4.31
C ALA A 145 11.55 6.69 -3.47
N VAL A 146 12.48 7.53 -3.94
CA VAL A 146 12.88 8.77 -3.26
C VAL A 146 11.67 9.68 -3.02
N LYS A 147 10.84 9.90 -4.04
CA LYS A 147 9.62 10.71 -3.91
C LYS A 147 8.68 10.13 -2.85
N THR A 148 8.53 8.81 -2.80
CA THR A 148 7.66 8.16 -1.80
C THR A 148 8.22 8.31 -0.39
N LEU A 149 9.53 8.13 -0.20
CA LEU A 149 10.20 8.30 1.09
C LEU A 149 10.08 9.74 1.59
N VAL A 150 10.21 10.74 0.73
CA VAL A 150 9.98 12.15 1.07
C VAL A 150 8.53 12.40 1.50
N LEU A 151 7.55 11.87 0.77
CA LEU A 151 6.14 11.99 1.15
C LEU A 151 5.85 11.38 2.53
N ILE A 152 6.53 10.29 2.88
CA ILE A 152 6.44 9.62 4.18
C ILE A 152 7.09 10.48 5.28
N MET A 153 8.25 11.10 5.00
CA MET A 153 8.96 11.98 5.95
C MET A 153 8.16 13.22 6.32
N ASP A 154 7.60 13.90 5.32
CA ASP A 154 6.97 15.23 5.44
C ASP A 154 5.72 15.27 6.36
N HIS A 155 5.27 14.13 6.90
CA HIS A 155 4.10 14.08 7.76
C HIS A 155 4.36 14.13 9.27
N SER A 156 5.50 13.63 9.75
CA SER A 156 5.72 13.60 11.22
C SER A 156 7.19 13.52 11.62
N SER A 157 7.52 14.18 12.73
CA SER A 157 8.83 14.09 13.39
C SER A 157 9.19 12.66 13.79
N SER A 158 8.20 11.81 14.12
CA SER A 158 8.41 10.39 14.37
C SER A 158 8.89 9.63 13.14
N THR A 159 8.44 10.01 11.94
CA THR A 159 8.87 9.36 10.70
C THR A 159 10.30 9.73 10.34
N HIS A 160 10.69 11.00 10.55
CA HIS A 160 12.08 11.42 10.42
C HIS A 160 13.00 10.61 11.34
N GLN A 161 12.66 10.48 12.62
CA GLN A 161 13.45 9.67 13.57
C GLN A 161 13.57 8.20 13.14
N LEU A 162 12.52 7.64 12.55
CA LEU A 162 12.52 6.26 12.06
C LEU A 162 13.52 6.07 10.92
N ILE A 163 13.61 7.02 9.99
CA ILE A 163 14.59 6.98 8.89
C ILE A 163 16.02 7.16 9.39
N HIS A 164 16.26 8.19 10.20
CA HIS A 164 17.59 8.43 10.78
C HIS A 164 18.11 7.20 11.54
N ARG A 165 17.22 6.49 12.24
CA ARG A 165 17.60 5.29 12.99
C ARG A 165 17.86 4.08 12.09
N ARG A 166 17.07 3.89 11.04
CA ARG A 166 17.01 2.62 10.28
C ARG A 166 17.79 2.64 8.96
N TYR A 167 17.90 3.80 8.31
CA TYR A 167 18.54 3.95 7.00
C TYR A 167 19.61 5.05 7.04
N ARG A 168 20.74 4.80 7.72
CA ARG A 168 21.81 5.80 7.89
C ARG A 168 22.29 6.42 6.58
N GLY A 169 22.46 5.61 5.52
CA GLY A 169 22.86 6.13 4.20
C GLY A 169 21.83 7.10 3.58
N LEU A 170 20.55 6.95 3.91
CA LEU A 170 19.50 7.89 3.49
C LEU A 170 19.45 9.12 4.41
N ALA A 171 19.73 8.94 5.70
CA ALA A 171 19.81 10.03 6.68
C ALA A 171 20.89 11.06 6.29
N ASP A 172 22.06 10.58 5.89
CA ASP A 172 23.19 11.43 5.47
C ASP A 172 22.87 12.23 4.19
N LEU A 173 22.01 11.69 3.32
CA LEU A 173 21.53 12.38 2.11
C LEU A 173 20.48 13.44 2.47
N ALA A 174 19.55 13.11 3.36
CA ALA A 174 18.54 14.05 3.82
C ALA A 174 19.18 15.26 4.51
N GLU A 175 20.13 15.07 5.41
CA GLU A 175 20.80 16.19 6.11
C GLU A 175 21.49 17.17 5.17
N LYS A 176 21.99 16.71 4.01
CA LYS A 176 22.62 17.57 3.01
C LYS A 176 21.62 18.42 2.22
N ASP A 177 20.45 17.89 1.89
CA ASP A 177 19.44 18.60 1.11
C ASP A 177 18.53 19.52 1.97
N TRP A 178 18.50 19.35 3.30
CA TRP A 178 17.68 20.18 4.22
C TRP A 178 18.41 21.40 4.80
N LEU A 179 19.72 21.54 4.59
CA LEU A 179 20.54 22.66 5.09
C LEU A 179 20.86 23.73 4.02
N ASP A 180 20.35 23.57 2.81
CA ASP A 180 20.34 24.58 1.73
C ASP A 180 18.93 25.16 1.54
#